data_AF-A0A433U7R9-F1
#
_entry.id   AF-A0A433U7R9-F1
#
_cell.length_a   1.000
_cell.length_b   1.000
_cell.length_c   1.000
_cell.angle_alpha   90.00
_cell.angle_beta   90.00
_cell.angle_gamma   90.00
#
_symmetry.space_group_name_H-M   'P 1'
#
loop_
_entity.id
_entity.type
_entity.pdbx_description
1 polymer ?
#
loop_
_entity_poly.entity_id
_entity_poly.type
_entity_poly.pdbx_seq_one_letter_code
_entity_poly.pdbx_strand_id
1 'polypeptide(L)'
;RFFWLSDKISGVTLQSGKREFGLEILPKYPSDSASLLDALSKVDFKVDGLLSFHRKSKYSLEASVCAMWLKLDMLPELLGFSAPPEVSFKPSTEKERKQRAYFIGLKENGKGSDDTAEASPNTTDDAEAALDDNE
;
A
#
# COMPACT_ATOMS: atom_id res chain seq x y z
N ARG A 1 -9.85 14.93 12.64
CA ARG A 1 -10.94 14.06 12.14
C ARG A 1 -11.25 12.96 13.14
N PHE A 2 -10.41 11.95 13.29
CA PHE A 2 -10.74 10.80 14.13
C PHE A 2 -10.94 11.08 15.64
N PHE A 3 -10.29 12.10 16.21
CA PHE A 3 -10.52 12.51 17.61
C PHE A 3 -11.96 12.99 17.85
N TRP A 4 -12.52 13.71 16.88
CA TRP A 4 -13.89 14.21 16.99
C TRP A 4 -14.93 13.09 16.81
N LEU A 5 -14.59 12.08 16.02
CA LEU A 5 -15.44 10.91 15.80
C LEU A 5 -15.56 10.04 17.07
N SER A 6 -14.44 9.84 17.79
CA SER A 6 -14.44 9.10 19.06
C SER A 6 -15.36 9.68 20.12
N ASP A 7 -15.41 10.99 20.21
CA ASP A 7 -16.26 11.70 21.18
C ASP A 7 -17.76 11.62 20.84
N LYS A 8 -18.11 11.59 19.55
CA LYS A 8 -19.52 11.65 19.10
C LYS A 8 -20.20 10.29 18.94
N ILE A 9 -19.43 9.24 18.74
CA ILE A 9 -19.98 7.90 18.46
C ILE A 9 -19.91 6.97 19.67
N SER A 10 -19.12 7.31 20.70
CA SER A 10 -19.05 6.51 21.91
C SER A 10 -20.42 6.38 22.57
N GLY A 11 -20.93 5.15 22.67
CA GLY A 11 -22.22 4.86 23.30
C GLY A 11 -23.44 5.10 22.42
N VAL A 12 -23.27 5.34 21.11
CA VAL A 12 -24.38 5.44 20.17
C VAL A 12 -24.83 4.04 19.75
N THR A 13 -26.12 3.76 19.95
CA THR A 13 -26.76 2.56 19.42
C THR A 13 -27.71 2.92 18.28
N LEU A 14 -27.64 2.16 17.19
CA LEU A 14 -28.52 2.30 16.04
C LEU A 14 -29.62 1.24 16.12
N GLN A 15 -30.86 1.70 16.07
CA GLN A 15 -32.02 0.81 15.97
C GLN A 15 -32.36 0.60 14.48
N SER A 16 -32.38 -0.65 14.04
CA SER A 16 -32.89 -1.03 12.72
C SER A 16 -33.97 -2.11 12.88
N GLY A 17 -35.22 -1.69 12.79
CA GLY A 17 -36.38 -2.54 13.05
C GLY A 17 -36.42 -3.01 14.51
N LYS A 18 -36.21 -4.31 14.72
CA LYS A 18 -36.18 -4.94 16.06
C LYS A 18 -34.76 -5.18 16.60
N ARG A 19 -33.74 -4.81 15.84
CA ARG A 19 -32.34 -5.09 16.20
C ARG A 19 -31.63 -3.80 16.56
N GLU A 20 -30.84 -3.88 17.60
CA GLU A 20 -29.94 -2.83 18.05
C GLU A 20 -28.51 -3.15 17.61
N PHE A 21 -27.85 -2.16 17.00
CA PHE A 21 -26.48 -2.25 16.53
C PHE A 21 -25.63 -1.24 17.30
N GLY A 22 -24.65 -1.71 18.04
CA GLY A 22 -23.65 -0.85 18.68
C GLY A 22 -22.69 -0.29 17.64
N LEU A 23 -22.41 1.02 17.72
CA LEU A 23 -21.32 1.61 16.95
C LEU A 23 -20.04 1.59 17.78
N GLU A 24 -19.11 0.72 17.39
CA GLU A 24 -17.78 0.66 17.98
C GLU A 24 -16.75 1.29 17.06
N ILE A 25 -15.87 2.10 17.65
CA ILE A 25 -14.78 2.73 16.91
C ILE A 25 -13.56 1.84 16.97
N LEU A 26 -13.02 1.53 15.80
CA LEU A 26 -11.76 0.80 15.71
C LEU A 26 -10.61 1.62 16.33
N PRO A 27 -9.82 1.00 17.23
CA PRO A 27 -8.67 1.65 17.84
C PRO A 27 -7.61 1.98 16.80
N LYS A 28 -6.77 2.97 17.12
CA LYS A 28 -5.67 3.39 16.27
C LYS A 28 -4.36 3.16 16.97
N TYR A 29 -3.43 2.60 16.22
CA TYR A 29 -2.10 2.28 16.69
C TYR A 29 -1.07 3.02 15.85
N PRO A 30 0.07 3.40 16.43
CA PRO A 30 1.20 3.86 15.65
C PRO A 30 1.71 2.73 14.74
N SER A 31 2.41 3.10 13.67
CA SER A 31 2.82 2.16 12.61
C SER A 31 4.17 1.48 12.84
N ASP A 32 4.71 1.53 14.06
CA ASP A 32 5.90 0.75 14.42
C ASP A 32 5.55 -0.73 14.61
N SER A 33 6.53 -1.60 14.35
CA SER A 33 6.34 -3.04 14.41
C SER A 33 5.92 -3.51 15.81
N ALA A 34 6.51 -2.96 16.87
CA ALA A 34 6.18 -3.33 18.24
C ALA A 34 4.72 -2.99 18.58
N SER A 35 4.27 -1.78 18.27
CA SER A 35 2.89 -1.36 18.50
C SER A 35 1.89 -2.13 17.66
N LEU A 36 2.23 -2.49 16.42
CA LEU A 36 1.37 -3.31 15.57
C LEU A 36 1.23 -4.73 16.12
N LEU A 37 2.33 -5.35 16.56
CA LEU A 37 2.29 -6.69 17.16
C LEU A 37 1.49 -6.69 18.47
N ASP A 38 1.75 -5.71 19.35
CA ASP A 38 1.00 -5.55 20.60
C ASP A 38 -0.50 -5.31 20.35
N ALA A 39 -0.84 -4.49 19.35
CA ALA A 39 -2.21 -4.26 18.93
C ALA A 39 -2.88 -5.55 18.46
N LEU A 40 -2.22 -6.28 17.57
CA LEU A 40 -2.73 -7.52 16.99
C LEU A 40 -2.98 -8.59 18.07
N SER A 41 -2.11 -8.69 19.07
CA SER A 41 -2.26 -9.63 20.19
C SER A 41 -3.43 -9.32 21.12
N LYS A 42 -3.96 -8.08 21.10
CA LYS A 42 -5.07 -7.63 21.98
C LYS A 42 -6.43 -7.69 21.30
N VAL A 43 -6.49 -8.09 20.04
CA VAL A 43 -7.72 -8.06 19.25
C VAL A 43 -8.53 -9.34 19.47
N ASP A 44 -9.79 -9.15 19.91
CA ASP A 44 -10.73 -10.25 20.17
C ASP A 44 -11.61 -10.61 18.96
N PHE A 45 -11.35 -10.03 17.79
CA PHE A 45 -12.12 -10.24 16.56
C PHE A 45 -11.26 -10.76 15.42
N LYS A 46 -11.90 -11.43 14.45
CA LYS A 46 -11.20 -11.93 13.25
C LYS A 46 -10.74 -10.75 12.38
N VAL A 47 -9.44 -10.61 12.19
CA VAL A 47 -8.84 -9.49 11.45
C VAL A 47 -8.89 -9.76 9.94
N ASP A 48 -9.49 -8.85 9.17
CA ASP A 48 -9.44 -8.92 7.70
C ASP A 48 -8.15 -8.31 7.15
N GLY A 49 -7.73 -7.17 7.71
CA GLY A 49 -6.52 -6.48 7.31
C GLY A 49 -6.27 -5.21 8.13
N LEU A 50 -5.17 -4.56 7.81
CA LEU A 50 -4.72 -3.29 8.38
C LEU A 50 -4.98 -2.17 7.38
N LEU A 51 -5.57 -1.08 7.89
CA LEU A 51 -5.78 0.14 7.11
C LEU A 51 -4.85 1.22 7.64
N SER A 52 -3.82 1.55 6.88
CA SER A 52 -2.86 2.59 7.19
C SER A 52 -3.28 3.91 6.53
N PHE A 53 -3.17 5.01 7.28
CA PHE A 53 -3.50 6.35 6.79
C PHE A 53 -2.37 7.32 7.07
N HIS A 54 -2.08 8.19 6.10
CA HIS A 54 -1.19 9.31 6.34
C HIS A 54 -1.87 10.35 7.24
N ARG A 55 -1.22 10.71 8.36
CA ARG A 55 -1.80 11.56 9.42
C ARG A 55 -2.28 12.93 8.94
N LYS A 56 -1.60 13.50 7.94
CA LYS A 56 -1.92 14.83 7.38
C LYS A 56 -2.84 14.78 6.15
N SER A 57 -3.27 13.60 5.72
CA SER A 57 -4.17 13.47 4.57
C SER A 57 -5.54 14.08 4.83
N LYS A 58 -6.20 14.58 3.77
CA LYS A 58 -7.61 14.98 3.79
C LYS A 58 -8.49 13.80 3.42
N TYR A 59 -9.76 13.83 3.81
CA TYR A 59 -10.72 12.83 3.34
C TYR A 59 -11.00 13.08 1.87
N SER A 60 -10.97 12.03 1.05
CA SER A 60 -11.43 12.03 -0.33
C SER A 60 -12.24 10.77 -0.56
N LEU A 61 -13.21 10.84 -1.47
CA LEU A 61 -13.96 9.69 -1.95
C LEU A 61 -13.21 8.92 -3.05
N GLU A 62 -12.14 9.53 -3.59
CA GLU A 62 -11.31 8.93 -4.62
C GLU A 62 -10.25 8.00 -4.03
N ALA A 63 -9.80 7.05 -4.86
CA ALA A 63 -8.65 6.23 -4.53
C ALA A 63 -7.42 7.13 -4.27
N SER A 64 -6.74 6.91 -3.14
CA SER A 64 -5.63 7.74 -2.71
C SER A 64 -4.48 6.90 -2.19
N VAL A 65 -3.26 7.27 -2.58
CA VAL A 65 -2.02 6.70 -2.02
C VAL A 65 -1.83 7.03 -0.53
N CYS A 66 -2.62 7.95 0.02
CA CYS A 66 -2.58 8.32 1.43
C CYS A 66 -3.30 7.33 2.35
N ALA A 67 -4.02 6.35 1.79
CA ALA A 67 -4.67 5.27 2.51
C ALA A 67 -4.27 3.93 1.88
N MET A 68 -3.75 3.02 2.69
CA MET A 68 -3.24 1.73 2.20
C MET A 68 -3.91 0.60 2.98
N TRP A 69 -4.46 -0.37 2.25
CA TRP A 69 -5.03 -1.59 2.80
C TRP A 69 -4.04 -2.74 2.66
N LEU A 70 -3.80 -3.47 3.75
CA LEU A 70 -2.83 -4.54 3.82
C LEU A 70 -3.42 -5.77 4.52
N LYS A 71 -3.32 -6.95 3.91
CA LYS A 71 -3.69 -8.20 4.60
C LYS A 71 -2.52 -8.71 5.47
N LEU A 72 -2.87 -9.44 6.53
CA LEU A 72 -1.89 -9.90 7.53
C LEU A 72 -0.89 -10.91 6.97
N ASP A 73 -1.29 -11.71 5.99
CA ASP A 73 -0.39 -12.64 5.29
C ASP A 73 0.67 -11.94 4.43
N MET A 74 0.50 -10.65 4.16
CA MET A 74 1.46 -9.85 3.40
C MET A 74 2.49 -9.12 4.28
N LEU A 75 2.31 -9.15 5.60
CA LEU A 75 3.23 -8.50 6.54
C LEU A 75 4.69 -8.99 6.41
N PRO A 76 4.97 -10.30 6.26
CA PRO A 76 6.35 -10.77 6.17
C PRO A 76 7.07 -10.23 4.94
N GLU A 77 6.37 -10.14 3.81
CA GLU A 77 6.93 -9.69 2.54
C GLU A 77 7.14 -8.17 2.50
N LEU A 78 6.21 -7.39 3.07
CA LEU A 78 6.24 -5.92 2.96
C LEU A 78 6.91 -5.22 4.14
N LEU A 79 6.75 -5.75 5.35
CA LEU A 79 7.24 -5.13 6.58
C LEU A 79 8.34 -5.94 7.28
N GLY A 80 8.63 -7.16 6.82
CA GLY A 80 9.71 -8.00 7.37
C GLY A 80 9.37 -8.67 8.71
N PHE A 81 8.09 -8.67 9.13
CA PHE A 81 7.63 -9.36 10.34
C PHE A 81 6.31 -10.08 10.10
N SER A 82 6.03 -11.12 10.90
CA SER A 82 4.80 -11.90 10.81
C SER A 82 3.79 -11.47 11.87
N ALA A 83 2.50 -11.70 11.61
CA ALA A 83 1.47 -11.56 12.64
C ALA A 83 1.70 -12.58 13.78
N PRO A 84 1.30 -12.26 15.02
CA PRO A 84 1.35 -13.21 16.13
C PRO A 84 0.51 -14.47 15.81
N PRO A 85 0.97 -15.67 16.20
CA PRO A 85 0.31 -16.93 15.83
C PRO A 85 -1.09 -17.10 16.42
N GLU A 86 -1.41 -16.37 17.50
CA GLU A 86 -2.71 -16.41 18.18
C GLU A 86 -3.80 -15.65 17.39
N VAL A 87 -3.41 -14.81 16.42
CA VAL A 87 -4.33 -13.92 15.72
C VAL A 87 -5.07 -14.65 14.62
N SER A 88 -6.40 -14.71 14.74
CA SER A 88 -7.25 -15.20 13.65
C SER A 88 -7.39 -14.11 12.57
N PHE A 89 -6.95 -14.42 11.35
CA PHE A 89 -7.09 -13.51 10.23
C PHE A 89 -7.67 -14.17 8.96
N LYS A 90 -8.20 -13.35 8.06
CA LYS A 90 -8.69 -13.80 6.76
C LYS A 90 -7.53 -13.77 5.75
N PRO A 91 -7.12 -14.92 5.18
CA PRO A 91 -6.03 -14.92 4.20
C PRO A 91 -6.42 -14.20 2.92
N SER A 92 -5.41 -13.79 2.14
CA SER A 92 -5.62 -13.31 0.78
C SER A 92 -6.15 -14.43 -0.11
N THR A 93 -7.09 -14.05 -0.97
CA THR A 93 -7.64 -14.91 -2.01
C THR A 93 -6.67 -15.00 -3.19
N GLU A 94 -6.79 -16.06 -3.98
CA GLU A 94 -5.96 -16.26 -5.16
C GLU A 94 -6.07 -15.09 -6.17
N LYS A 95 -7.27 -14.50 -6.29
CA LYS A 95 -7.50 -13.34 -7.16
C LYS A 95 -6.71 -12.12 -6.68
N GLU A 96 -6.72 -11.85 -5.38
CA GLU A 96 -5.98 -10.72 -4.78
C GLU A 96 -4.46 -10.92 -4.93
N ARG A 97 -3.97 -12.14 -4.75
CA ARG A 97 -2.55 -12.48 -4.97
C ARG A 97 -2.13 -12.27 -6.41
N LYS A 98 -2.92 -12.74 -7.38
CA LYS A 98 -2.65 -12.54 -8.82
C LYS A 98 -2.65 -11.07 -9.22
N GLN A 99 -3.66 -10.31 -8.75
CA GLN A 99 -3.74 -8.88 -9.01
C GLN A 99 -2.52 -8.13 -8.45
N ARG A 100 -2.05 -8.52 -7.26
CA ARG A 100 -0.84 -7.96 -6.67
C ARG A 100 0.41 -8.30 -7.48
N ALA A 101 0.59 -9.57 -7.84
CA ALA A 101 1.74 -10.01 -8.64
C ALA A 101 1.82 -9.24 -9.96
N TYR A 102 0.67 -8.95 -10.59
CA TYR A 102 0.60 -8.10 -11.78
C TYR A 102 1.14 -6.68 -11.53
N PHE A 103 0.74 -6.02 -10.45
CA PHE A 103 1.22 -4.67 -10.13
C PHE A 103 2.70 -4.62 -9.72
N ILE A 104 3.19 -5.66 -9.03
CA ILE A 104 4.62 -5.77 -8.70
C ILE A 104 5.44 -6.01 -9.97
N GLY A 105 5.03 -6.94 -10.83
CA GLY A 105 5.72 -7.25 -12.08
C GLY A 105 5.75 -6.10 -13.09
N LEU A 106 4.70 -5.27 -13.15
CA LEU A 106 4.72 -4.00 -13.90
C LEU A 106 5.82 -3.04 -13.41
N LYS A 107 6.07 -3.03 -12.10
CA LYS A 107 7.08 -2.16 -11.49
C LYS A 107 8.50 -2.64 -11.75
N GLU A 108 8.71 -3.95 -11.87
CA GLU A 108 10.01 -4.53 -12.26
C GLU A 108 10.31 -4.26 -13.74
N ASN A 109 9.31 -4.34 -14.61
CA ASN A 109 9.46 -4.04 -16.04
C ASN A 109 9.56 -2.54 -16.37
N GLY A 110 9.10 -1.65 -15.48
CA GLY A 110 9.15 -0.19 -15.64
C GLY A 110 10.39 0.50 -15.06
N LYS A 111 11.30 -0.24 -14.40
CA LYS A 111 12.48 0.32 -13.72
C LYS A 111 13.74 0.25 -14.60
N GLY A 112 13.63 0.71 -15.85
CA GLY A 112 14.69 0.57 -16.86
C GLY A 112 14.76 1.65 -17.94
N SER A 113 14.25 2.86 -17.71
CA SER A 113 14.43 3.95 -18.69
C SER A 113 14.25 5.35 -18.09
N ASP A 114 15.14 5.77 -17.19
CA ASP A 114 15.50 7.20 -17.13
C ASP A 114 16.82 7.36 -16.37
N ASP A 115 17.89 7.62 -17.11
CA ASP A 115 19.09 8.35 -16.72
C ASP A 115 20.10 8.25 -17.87
N THR A 116 20.10 9.25 -18.76
CA THR A 116 21.29 10.02 -19.19
C THR A 116 20.83 11.04 -20.22
N ALA A 117 20.64 12.28 -19.77
CA ALA A 117 20.66 13.45 -20.63
C ALA A 117 22.11 13.91 -20.75
N GLU A 118 22.74 13.81 -21.92
CA GLU A 118 23.83 14.71 -22.30
C GLU A 118 23.75 15.07 -23.80
N ALA A 119 23.39 16.33 -24.02
CA ALA A 119 23.88 17.27 -25.02
C ALA A 119 24.16 16.81 -26.47
N SER A 120 23.26 17.20 -27.39
CA SER A 120 23.65 17.74 -28.70
C SER A 120 24.23 19.16 -28.48
N PRO A 121 25.21 19.68 -29.28
CA PRO A 121 24.94 19.94 -30.71
C PRO A 121 26.14 19.98 -31.70
N ASN A 122 25.76 19.89 -32.98
CA ASN A 122 26.22 20.68 -34.14
C ASN A 122 27.51 20.35 -34.94
N THR A 123 27.23 19.98 -36.21
CA THR A 123 27.69 20.57 -37.49
C THR A 123 29.08 20.32 -38.10
N THR A 124 28.99 20.07 -39.42
CA THR A 124 29.85 20.42 -40.57
C THR A 124 31.04 19.54 -40.97
N ASP A 125 30.85 18.88 -42.13
CA ASP A 125 31.66 18.90 -43.36
C ASP A 125 33.19 19.00 -43.26
N ASP A 126 33.91 18.01 -43.80
CA ASP A 126 34.57 18.09 -45.13
C ASP A 126 35.60 16.95 -45.34
N ALA A 127 35.66 16.45 -46.60
CA ALA A 127 36.82 15.96 -47.39
C ALA A 127 37.70 14.80 -46.85
N GLU A 128 38.36 13.93 -47.63
CA GLU A 128 38.44 13.53 -49.04
C GLU A 128 39.55 12.44 -49.06
N ALA A 129 39.46 11.44 -49.97
CA ALA A 129 40.55 10.58 -50.48
C ALA A 129 41.19 9.53 -49.50
N ALA A 130 41.53 8.29 -49.85
CA ALA A 130 41.77 7.61 -51.12
C ALA A 130 41.79 6.06 -50.92
N LEU A 131 41.48 5.30 -52.00
CA LEU A 131 42.00 3.99 -52.44
C LEU A 131 41.94 2.76 -51.49
N ASP A 132 41.28 1.66 -51.88
CA ASP A 132 41.93 0.52 -52.60
C ASP A 132 40.95 -0.65 -52.94
N ASP A 133 41.01 -1.09 -54.20
CA ASP A 133 40.90 -2.43 -54.82
C ASP A 133 39.92 -3.58 -54.42
N ASN A 134 39.54 -4.29 -55.50
CA ASN A 134 38.87 -5.61 -55.68
C ASN A 134 37.32 -5.57 -55.77
N GLU A 135 36.65 -6.11 -56.78
CA GLU A 135 36.93 -7.12 -57.82
C GLU A 135 35.94 -6.92 -58.99
#